data_AF-A0A1G4SNL5-F1
#
_entry.id   AF-A0A1G4SNL5-F1
#
_cell.length_a   1.000
_cell.length_b   1.000
_cell.length_c   1.000
_cell.angle_alpha   90.00
_cell.angle_beta   90.00
_cell.angle_gamma   90.00
#
_symmetry.space_group_name_H-M   'P 1'
#
loop_
_entity.id
_entity.type
_entity.pdbx_description
1 polymer ?
#
loop_
_entity_poly.entity_id
_entity_poly.type
_entity_poly.pdbx_seq_one_letter_code
_entity_poly.pdbx_strand_id
1 'polypeptide(L)'
;MKRSVIALILVSSIMMSACTVNINTNTDFTVETGKTEDTTEVSETTTGTTPSSTSFESDPTESYETEFANVVCEWRDDALKKVKDYEWYANEDGPSDSQVMFYTDKKVTDLKFIELRNVQADESGLSFTEMEVFTQPELVPDKGLLVNISFVGDLPEYAFSYVDTDGTVRKYMLSVSGNDGSIFVQEF
;
A
#
# COMPACT_ATOMS: atom_id res chain seq x y z
N MET A 1 -23.00 14.69 20.40
CA MET A 1 -23.36 15.93 19.68
C MET A 1 -22.08 16.57 19.13
N LYS A 2 -22.15 17.17 17.94
CA LYS A 2 -20.98 17.57 17.14
C LYS A 2 -20.22 18.76 17.74
N ARG A 3 -18.89 18.78 17.58
CA ARG A 3 -18.05 19.99 17.64
C ARG A 3 -17.18 20.05 16.38
N SER A 4 -17.74 20.55 15.29
CA SER A 4 -16.96 20.93 14.11
C SER A 4 -16.28 22.28 14.39
N VAL A 5 -14.99 22.39 14.08
CA VAL A 5 -14.28 23.67 14.00
C VAL A 5 -14.02 23.97 12.52
N ILE A 6 -14.08 25.24 12.17
CA ILE A 6 -14.13 25.76 10.80
C ILE A 6 -12.77 26.36 10.44
N ALA A 7 -12.28 26.10 9.23
CA ALA A 7 -11.34 26.97 8.54
C ALA A 7 -11.66 26.97 7.04
N LEU A 8 -12.42 27.97 6.60
CA LEU A 8 -12.73 28.20 5.19
C LEU A 8 -11.81 29.31 4.68
N ILE A 9 -10.85 28.99 3.80
CA ILE A 9 -10.08 30.01 3.07
C ILE A 9 -10.23 29.75 1.56
N LEU A 10 -11.09 30.56 0.94
CA LEU A 10 -11.17 30.70 -0.50
C LEU A 10 -10.04 31.61 -0.97
N VAL A 11 -9.12 31.09 -1.79
CA VAL A 11 -8.32 31.90 -2.72
C VAL A 11 -8.60 31.43 -4.13
N SER A 12 -9.08 32.33 -4.98
CA SER A 12 -9.42 32.09 -6.37
C SER A 12 -8.31 32.61 -7.29
N SER A 13 -8.27 32.09 -8.54
CA SER A 13 -7.70 32.72 -9.74
C SER A 13 -6.15 32.68 -9.87
N ILE A 14 -5.50 32.14 -10.91
CA ILE A 14 -5.62 32.48 -12.35
C ILE A 14 -4.85 31.48 -13.28
N MET A 15 -5.48 31.16 -14.42
CA MET A 15 -5.00 30.84 -15.80
C MET A 15 -3.66 30.12 -16.13
N MET A 16 -3.83 29.02 -16.90
CA MET A 16 -3.27 28.67 -18.23
C MET A 16 -1.78 28.84 -18.62
N SER A 17 -1.34 27.84 -19.41
CA SER A 17 -0.29 27.87 -20.46
C SER A 17 1.16 27.67 -19.96
N ALA A 18 1.96 26.70 -20.43
CA ALA A 18 2.03 26.13 -21.78
C ALA A 18 2.64 24.71 -21.78
N CYS A 19 2.32 23.91 -22.80
CA CYS A 19 3.05 22.68 -23.08
C CYS A 19 4.39 23.00 -23.76
N THR A 20 5.50 22.57 -23.16
CA THR A 20 6.79 22.43 -23.87
C THR A 20 7.27 21.00 -23.75
N VAL A 21 6.91 20.19 -24.75
CA VAL A 21 7.54 18.89 -24.96
C VAL A 21 8.93 19.14 -25.55
N ASN A 22 9.98 18.77 -24.80
CA ASN A 22 11.36 18.83 -25.30
C ASN A 22 11.83 17.42 -25.69
N ILE A 23 11.60 17.06 -26.96
CA ILE A 23 12.13 15.81 -27.52
C ILE A 23 13.56 16.07 -27.98
N ASN A 24 14.55 15.59 -27.23
CA ASN A 24 15.93 15.62 -27.70
C ASN A 24 16.23 14.34 -28.49
N THR A 25 16.28 14.47 -29.81
CA THR A 25 16.53 13.36 -30.75
C THR A 25 18.01 13.22 -31.07
N ASN A 26 18.59 12.04 -30.86
CA ASN A 26 19.79 11.42 -31.47
C ASN A 26 20.25 10.30 -30.51
N THR A 27 20.66 9.08 -30.90
CA THR A 27 21.10 8.52 -32.20
C THR A 27 20.44 7.15 -32.42
N ASP A 28 19.88 6.85 -33.59
CA ASP A 28 20.53 6.02 -34.62
C ASP A 28 21.45 4.89 -34.08
N PHE A 29 20.97 3.65 -34.18
CA PHE A 29 21.83 2.49 -34.43
C PHE A 29 21.07 1.47 -35.28
N THR A 30 21.49 1.34 -36.54
CA THR A 30 20.94 0.38 -37.50
C THR A 30 21.87 -0.82 -37.63
N VAL A 31 21.40 -2.04 -37.37
CA VAL A 31 22.02 -3.27 -37.87
C VAL A 31 20.97 -4.19 -38.46
N GLU A 32 21.16 -4.52 -39.73
CA GLU A 32 20.34 -5.45 -40.49
C GLU A 32 20.70 -6.92 -40.23
N THR A 33 19.64 -7.75 -40.23
CA THR A 33 19.54 -9.05 -40.94
C THR A 33 20.55 -10.17 -40.63
N GLY A 34 20.03 -11.25 -40.04
CA GLY A 34 20.72 -12.55 -39.89
C GLY A 34 19.75 -13.74 -39.74
N LYS A 35 19.01 -14.08 -40.81
CA LYS A 35 18.24 -15.33 -40.96
C LYS A 35 19.23 -16.53 -40.88
N THR A 36 18.96 -17.73 -40.37
CA THR A 36 18.01 -18.75 -40.90
C THR A 36 18.11 -20.07 -40.11
N GLU A 37 16.96 -20.70 -39.77
CA GLU A 37 16.57 -22.15 -39.64
C GLU A 37 17.59 -23.16 -38.98
N ASP A 38 17.23 -24.33 -38.42
CA ASP A 38 16.05 -25.20 -38.54
C ASP A 38 15.96 -26.24 -37.37
N THR A 39 14.76 -26.83 -37.13
CA THR A 39 14.39 -28.17 -36.55
C THR A 39 15.07 -28.75 -35.26
N THR A 40 14.51 -29.67 -34.45
CA THR A 40 13.25 -30.46 -34.46
C THR A 40 12.79 -30.84 -33.03
N GLU A 41 11.48 -30.79 -32.77
CA GLU A 41 10.59 -31.83 -32.17
C GLU A 41 10.90 -32.62 -30.85
N VAL A 42 9.79 -33.10 -30.25
CA VAL A 42 9.59 -34.10 -29.16
C VAL A 42 9.49 -33.51 -27.73
N SER A 43 8.43 -33.75 -26.94
CA SER A 43 7.04 -34.22 -27.19
C SER A 43 6.14 -33.94 -25.96
N GLU A 44 4.82 -33.87 -26.14
CA GLU A 44 3.84 -33.98 -25.04
C GLU A 44 3.73 -35.42 -24.52
N THR A 45 3.32 -35.62 -23.25
CA THR A 45 2.45 -36.73 -22.80
C THR A 45 1.89 -36.46 -21.40
N THR A 46 0.56 -36.37 -21.30
CA THR A 46 -0.20 -36.49 -20.05
C THR A 46 -0.33 -37.92 -19.57
N THR A 47 -0.20 -38.18 -18.26
CA THR A 47 -1.07 -39.15 -17.55
C THR A 47 -1.02 -38.86 -16.05
N GLY A 48 -2.18 -38.78 -15.40
CA GLY A 48 -2.26 -38.61 -13.95
C GLY A 48 -2.28 -39.96 -13.21
N THR A 49 -1.84 -39.95 -11.95
CA THR A 49 -2.16 -41.00 -10.97
C THR A 49 -2.38 -40.35 -9.61
N THR A 50 -3.63 -40.34 -9.16
CA THR A 50 -3.98 -40.10 -7.75
C THR A 50 -3.66 -41.35 -6.92
N PRO A 51 -3.02 -41.21 -5.76
CA PRO A 51 -3.21 -42.16 -4.68
C PRO A 51 -3.80 -41.50 -3.43
N SER A 52 -4.87 -42.13 -2.94
CA SER A 52 -5.37 -42.13 -1.56
C SER A 52 -5.77 -40.80 -0.90
N SER A 53 -7.05 -40.71 -0.56
CA SER A 53 -7.55 -39.76 0.44
C SER A 53 -6.95 -40.07 1.81
N THR A 54 -6.02 -39.23 2.28
CA THR A 54 -5.69 -39.16 3.72
C THR A 54 -6.66 -38.17 4.35
N SER A 55 -7.45 -38.64 5.30
CA SER A 55 -8.29 -37.76 6.11
C SER A 55 -7.39 -36.84 6.93
N PHE A 56 -7.35 -35.56 6.58
CA PHE A 56 -6.82 -34.53 7.47
C PHE A 56 -7.82 -34.34 8.60
N GLU A 57 -7.67 -35.16 9.64
CA GLU A 57 -8.36 -34.94 10.91
C GLU A 57 -7.82 -33.61 11.45
N SER A 58 -8.67 -32.58 11.41
CA SER A 58 -8.28 -31.21 11.76
C SER A 58 -8.01 -31.17 13.26
N ASP A 59 -6.72 -31.06 13.60
CA ASP A 59 -6.24 -30.74 14.95
C ASP A 59 -7.01 -29.52 15.47
N PRO A 60 -7.48 -29.51 16.74
CA PRO A 60 -8.34 -28.44 17.22
C PRO A 60 -7.56 -27.13 17.18
N THR A 61 -8.20 -26.08 16.68
CA THR A 61 -7.58 -24.77 16.49
C THR A 61 -7.06 -24.21 17.81
N GLU A 62 -5.77 -24.43 18.10
CA GLU A 62 -5.08 -23.62 19.10
C GLU A 62 -5.10 -22.17 18.62
N SER A 63 -5.83 -21.34 19.34
CA SER A 63 -5.77 -19.90 19.19
C SER A 63 -4.41 -19.44 19.71
N TYR A 64 -3.43 -19.37 18.81
CA TYR A 64 -2.23 -18.59 19.06
C TYR A 64 -2.69 -17.13 19.25
N GLU A 65 -2.58 -16.61 20.46
CA GLU A 65 -2.67 -15.16 20.66
C GLU A 65 -1.43 -14.56 20.00
N THR A 66 -1.62 -13.83 18.89
CA THR A 66 -0.55 -13.03 18.29
C THR A 66 -0.02 -12.10 19.35
N GLU A 67 1.26 -12.20 19.74
CA GLU A 67 1.81 -11.37 20.83
C GLU A 67 1.86 -9.88 20.46
N PHE A 68 2.10 -9.60 19.18
CA PHE A 68 2.19 -8.28 18.57
C PHE A 68 0.82 -7.69 18.20
N ALA A 69 0.75 -6.37 18.01
CA ALA A 69 -0.40 -5.71 17.44
C ALA A 69 -0.46 -5.90 15.92
N ASN A 70 -1.66 -6.12 15.38
CA ASN A 70 -1.93 -6.17 13.95
C ASN A 70 -2.61 -4.87 13.52
N VAL A 71 -1.85 -3.95 12.91
CA VAL A 71 -2.41 -2.74 12.30
C VAL A 71 -2.82 -3.05 10.86
N VAL A 72 -4.13 -3.16 10.63
CA VAL A 72 -4.74 -3.47 9.35
C VAL A 72 -5.07 -2.18 8.60
N CYS A 73 -4.79 -2.18 7.29
CA CYS A 73 -5.07 -1.09 6.38
C CYS A 73 -6.05 -1.56 5.31
N GLU A 74 -7.21 -0.93 5.19
CA GLU A 74 -8.24 -1.29 4.21
C GLU A 74 -8.88 -0.05 3.59
N TRP A 75 -9.42 -0.18 2.38
CA TRP A 75 -10.26 0.86 1.80
C TRP A 75 -11.44 1.19 2.70
N ARG A 76 -11.80 2.48 2.76
CA ARG A 76 -12.86 3.02 3.62
C ARG A 76 -14.12 2.16 3.63
N ASP A 77 -14.66 1.82 2.46
CA ASP A 77 -15.96 1.14 2.37
C ASP A 77 -15.93 -0.31 2.86
N ASP A 78 -14.76 -0.97 2.81
CA ASP A 78 -14.56 -2.30 3.39
C ASP A 78 -14.34 -2.22 4.90
N ALA A 79 -13.46 -1.32 5.34
CA ALA A 79 -13.18 -1.10 6.76
C ALA A 79 -14.41 -0.63 7.54
N LEU A 80 -15.25 0.22 6.93
CA LEU A 80 -16.51 0.70 7.50
C LEU A 80 -17.53 -0.42 7.75
N LYS A 81 -17.34 -1.64 7.22
CA LYS A 81 -18.17 -2.80 7.59
C LYS A 81 -17.83 -3.27 9.01
N LYS A 82 -16.58 -3.09 9.44
CA LYS A 82 -15.98 -3.58 10.70
C LYS A 82 -15.90 -2.49 11.77
N VAL A 83 -15.28 -1.36 11.46
CA VAL A 83 -15.01 -0.25 12.38
C VAL A 83 -15.96 0.92 12.08
N LYS A 84 -16.58 1.49 13.12
CA LYS A 84 -17.64 2.52 12.98
C LYS A 84 -17.28 3.88 13.56
N ASP A 85 -16.42 3.92 14.59
CA ASP A 85 -15.84 5.16 15.12
C ASP A 85 -14.43 5.34 14.57
N TYR A 86 -14.09 6.57 14.20
CA TYR A 86 -12.79 6.89 13.61
C TYR A 86 -12.46 8.37 13.73
N GLU A 87 -11.16 8.67 13.85
CA GLU A 87 -10.64 10.00 13.55
C GLU A 87 -10.37 10.13 12.05
N TRP A 88 -10.30 11.37 11.55
CA TRP A 88 -10.06 11.63 10.13
C TRP A 88 -8.91 12.62 9.97
N TYR A 89 -7.90 12.21 9.23
CA TYR A 89 -6.85 13.06 8.70
C TYR A 89 -7.01 13.22 7.19
N ALA A 90 -7.01 14.45 6.71
CA ALA A 90 -6.99 14.75 5.28
C ALA A 90 -5.56 15.15 4.91
N ASN A 91 -4.86 14.30 4.16
CA ASN A 91 -3.65 14.72 3.47
C ASN A 91 -4.04 15.75 2.40
N GLU A 92 -3.41 16.93 2.39
CA GLU A 92 -3.89 18.09 1.60
C GLU A 92 -3.85 17.86 0.08
N ASP A 93 -2.97 16.96 -0.38
CA ASP A 93 -2.76 16.63 -1.80
C ASP A 93 -3.55 15.41 -2.32
N GLY A 94 -4.30 14.71 -1.44
CA GLY A 94 -5.07 13.51 -1.83
C GLY A 94 -6.43 13.86 -2.46
N PRO A 95 -6.88 13.16 -3.53
CA PRO A 95 -8.27 13.28 -3.99
C PRO A 95 -9.21 12.84 -2.86
N SER A 96 -10.36 13.51 -2.73
CA SER A 96 -11.36 13.26 -1.68
C SER A 96 -11.94 11.85 -1.66
N ASP A 97 -11.70 11.10 -2.73
CA ASP A 97 -12.44 9.91 -3.13
C ASP A 97 -11.68 8.63 -2.73
N SER A 98 -10.36 8.72 -2.52
CA SER A 98 -9.49 7.61 -2.13
C SER A 98 -9.10 7.76 -0.65
N GLN A 99 -9.62 6.85 0.17
CA GLN A 99 -9.47 6.89 1.62
C GLN A 99 -9.19 5.51 2.19
N VAL A 100 -8.14 5.41 3.01
CA VAL A 100 -7.72 4.18 3.69
C VAL A 100 -7.97 4.33 5.18
N MET A 101 -8.57 3.31 5.78
CA MET A 101 -8.75 3.19 7.22
C MET A 101 -7.64 2.32 7.80
N PHE A 102 -6.96 2.86 8.80
CA PHE A 102 -6.06 2.15 9.69
C PHE A 102 -6.85 1.75 10.94
N TYR A 103 -6.83 0.47 11.31
CA TYR A 103 -7.41 -0.02 12.55
C TYR A 103 -6.56 -1.16 13.10
N THR A 104 -6.82 -1.59 14.33
CA THR A 104 -5.94 -2.56 15.02
C THR A 104 -6.72 -3.49 15.94
N ASP A 105 -6.10 -4.58 16.38
CA ASP A 105 -6.61 -5.49 17.41
C ASP A 105 -6.09 -5.16 18.82
N LYS A 106 -4.96 -4.45 18.92
CA LYS A 106 -4.34 -4.02 20.19
C LYS A 106 -3.95 -2.55 20.14
N LYS A 107 -3.88 -1.89 21.30
CA LYS A 107 -3.40 -0.50 21.35
C LYS A 107 -1.93 -0.42 20.89
N VAL A 108 -1.66 0.47 19.94
CA VAL A 108 -0.32 0.91 19.53
C VAL A 108 -0.15 2.41 19.79
N THR A 109 1.09 2.90 19.82
CA THR A 109 1.42 4.31 20.08
C THR A 109 2.36 4.90 19.04
N ASP A 110 2.43 6.23 18.96
CA ASP A 110 3.27 6.96 17.98
C ASP A 110 3.01 6.49 16.54
N LEU A 111 1.72 6.43 16.16
CA LEU A 111 1.32 6.06 14.80
C LEU A 111 1.62 7.23 13.86
N LYS A 112 2.56 7.03 12.95
CA LYS A 112 2.99 8.02 11.97
C LYS A 112 2.52 7.65 10.58
N PHE A 113 2.05 8.63 9.83
CA PHE A 113 1.87 8.54 8.40
C PHE A 113 3.04 9.24 7.72
N ILE A 114 3.66 8.54 6.77
CA ILE A 114 4.96 8.87 6.19
C ILE A 114 4.80 8.93 4.67
N GLU A 115 5.24 10.01 4.05
CA GLU A 115 5.40 10.10 2.60
C GLU A 115 6.79 9.60 2.22
N LEU A 116 6.87 8.77 1.17
CA LEU A 116 8.12 8.23 0.63
C LEU A 116 8.51 9.04 -0.62
N ARG A 117 9.61 9.79 -0.52
CA ARG A 117 10.09 10.70 -1.58
C ARG A 117 11.34 10.14 -2.28
N ASN A 118 11.55 10.56 -3.52
CA ASN A 118 12.68 10.13 -4.36
C ASN A 118 12.78 8.59 -4.50
N VAL A 119 11.63 7.91 -4.54
CA VAL A 119 11.55 6.45 -4.60
C VAL A 119 12.17 5.93 -5.88
N GLN A 120 13.17 5.07 -5.75
CA GLN A 120 13.89 4.43 -6.84
C GLN A 120 13.95 2.92 -6.59
N ALA A 121 13.71 2.14 -7.64
CA ALA A 121 13.85 0.68 -7.62
C ALA A 121 15.05 0.26 -8.46
N ASP A 122 15.94 -0.55 -7.89
CA ASP A 122 17.06 -1.18 -8.58
C ASP A 122 17.23 -2.65 -8.15
N GLU A 123 18.29 -3.32 -8.62
CA GLU A 123 18.56 -4.74 -8.32
C GLU A 123 18.75 -5.03 -6.81
N SER A 124 19.02 -4.00 -6.00
CA SER A 124 19.20 -4.07 -4.55
C SER A 124 17.90 -3.86 -3.77
N GLY A 125 16.81 -3.45 -4.43
CA GLY A 125 15.51 -3.15 -3.83
C GLY A 125 15.07 -1.69 -4.00
N LEU A 126 14.41 -1.15 -2.98
CA LEU A 126 13.89 0.22 -2.97
C LEU A 126 14.80 1.15 -2.17
N SER A 127 15.03 2.37 -2.69
CA SER A 127 15.64 3.48 -1.96
C SER A 127 14.76 4.72 -2.02
N PHE A 128 14.65 5.45 -0.90
CA PHE A 128 13.73 6.58 -0.73
C PHE A 128 14.16 7.46 0.45
N THR A 129 13.47 8.59 0.62
CA THR A 129 13.57 9.48 1.78
C THR A 129 12.22 9.51 2.48
N GLU A 130 12.19 9.23 3.79
CA GLU A 130 10.98 9.34 4.61
C GLU A 130 10.68 10.81 4.96
N MET A 131 9.41 11.21 4.88
CA MET A 131 8.90 12.45 5.46
C MET A 131 7.65 12.17 6.31
N GLU A 132 7.75 12.39 7.62
CA GLU A 132 6.59 12.37 8.52
C GLU A 132 5.63 13.51 8.15
N VAL A 133 4.39 13.18 7.77
CA VAL A 133 3.35 14.16 7.39
C VAL A 133 2.22 14.26 8.41
N PHE A 134 2.01 13.21 9.22
CA PHE A 134 1.04 13.20 10.32
C PHE A 134 1.44 12.20 11.40
N THR A 135 1.11 12.53 12.66
CA THR A 135 1.33 11.64 13.82
C THR A 135 0.10 11.64 14.73
N GLN A 136 -0.40 10.45 15.05
CA GLN A 136 -1.46 10.20 16.03
C GLN A 136 -0.84 9.54 17.28
N PRO A 137 -1.09 10.06 18.50
CA PRO A 137 -0.44 9.54 19.71
C PRO A 137 -0.70 8.05 19.99
N GLU A 138 -1.90 7.57 19.65
CA GLU A 138 -2.30 6.17 19.82
C GLU A 138 -3.34 5.75 18.77
N LEU A 139 -3.38 4.46 18.45
CA LEU A 139 -4.48 3.82 17.73
C LEU A 139 -5.01 2.70 18.64
N VAL A 140 -6.33 2.59 18.77
CA VAL A 140 -7.00 1.66 19.71
C VAL A 140 -8.03 0.82 18.98
N PRO A 141 -8.36 -0.40 19.44
CA PRO A 141 -9.02 -1.39 18.58
C PRO A 141 -10.39 -0.99 18.02
N ASP A 142 -11.20 -0.31 18.83
CA ASP A 142 -12.56 0.12 18.45
C ASP A 142 -12.60 1.46 17.69
N LYS A 143 -11.44 2.10 17.44
CA LYS A 143 -11.38 3.45 16.87
C LYS A 143 -10.30 3.56 15.80
N GLY A 144 -10.74 3.60 14.54
CA GLY A 144 -9.85 3.72 13.39
C GLY A 144 -9.29 5.13 13.18
N LEU A 145 -8.31 5.23 12.29
CA LEU A 145 -7.86 6.47 11.66
C LEU A 145 -8.13 6.38 10.16
N LEU A 146 -8.98 7.27 9.64
CA LEU A 146 -9.24 7.41 8.22
C LEU A 146 -8.27 8.45 7.63
N VAL A 147 -7.57 8.09 6.55
CA VAL A 147 -6.59 8.94 5.86
C VAL A 147 -7.00 9.12 4.40
N ASN A 148 -7.02 10.36 3.91
CA ASN A 148 -7.06 10.62 2.47
C ASN A 148 -5.70 10.30 1.85
N ILE A 149 -5.68 9.51 0.77
CA ILE A 149 -4.44 9.02 0.16
C ILE A 149 -4.65 8.81 -1.34
N SER A 150 -3.71 9.28 -2.15
CA SER A 150 -3.64 8.95 -3.58
C SER A 150 -2.58 7.87 -3.77
N PHE A 151 -2.78 6.89 -4.66
CA PHE A 151 -1.71 6.01 -5.10
C PHE A 151 -1.47 6.28 -6.59
N VAL A 152 -0.27 6.72 -6.96
CA VAL A 152 0.08 7.05 -8.34
C VAL A 152 1.21 6.15 -8.84
N GLY A 153 0.90 5.31 -9.82
CA GLY A 153 1.84 4.34 -10.39
C GLY A 153 2.07 3.13 -9.47
N ASP A 154 3.21 2.46 -9.68
CA ASP A 154 3.48 1.14 -9.12
C ASP A 154 4.47 1.14 -7.94
N LEU A 155 5.09 2.28 -7.63
CA LEU A 155 6.02 2.43 -6.50
C LEU A 155 5.27 2.88 -5.24
N PRO A 156 5.66 2.42 -4.04
CA PRO A 156 5.03 2.85 -2.81
C PRO A 156 5.37 4.32 -2.51
N GLU A 157 4.36 5.19 -2.57
CA GLU A 157 4.48 6.62 -2.24
C GLU A 157 4.27 6.91 -0.74
N TYR A 158 3.75 5.93 0.02
CA TYR A 158 3.40 6.11 1.43
C TYR A 158 3.84 4.92 2.28
N ALA A 159 4.10 5.21 3.54
CA ALA A 159 4.32 4.25 4.60
C ALA A 159 3.61 4.70 5.87
N PHE A 160 3.57 3.81 6.86
CA PHE A 160 3.24 4.15 8.23
C PHE A 160 4.19 3.47 9.20
N SER A 161 4.33 4.02 10.40
CA SER A 161 5.08 3.39 11.49
C SER A 161 4.32 3.46 12.79
N TYR A 162 4.55 2.53 13.71
CA TYR A 162 4.03 2.60 15.07
C TYR A 162 4.97 1.90 16.05
N VAL A 163 4.86 2.28 17.32
CA VAL A 163 5.43 1.54 18.45
C VAL A 163 4.41 0.49 18.88
N ASP A 164 4.78 -0.78 18.71
CA ASP A 164 4.03 -1.96 19.11
C ASP A 164 4.05 -2.15 20.64
N THR A 165 3.22 -3.07 21.11
CA THR A 165 2.99 -3.47 22.51
C THR A 165 4.25 -3.95 23.25
N ASP A 166 5.26 -4.44 22.52
CA ASP A 166 6.58 -4.83 23.04
C ASP A 166 7.59 -3.65 23.09
N GLY A 167 7.24 -2.49 22.54
CA GLY A 167 8.09 -1.31 22.38
C GLY A 167 8.90 -1.27 21.07
N THR A 168 8.74 -2.25 20.18
CA THR A 168 9.41 -2.27 18.87
C THR A 168 8.75 -1.24 17.93
N VAL A 169 9.57 -0.45 17.24
CA VAL A 169 9.09 0.40 16.14
C VAL A 169 8.98 -0.47 14.89
N ARG A 170 7.76 -0.61 14.37
CA ARG A 170 7.49 -1.28 13.09
C ARG A 170 7.20 -0.26 12.01
N LYS A 171 7.62 -0.52 10.78
CA LYS A 171 7.38 0.32 9.60
C LYS A 171 6.84 -0.51 8.45
N TYR A 172 5.86 0.02 7.73
CA TYR A 172 5.22 -0.67 6.62
C TYR A 172 5.00 0.28 5.45
N MET A 173 5.42 -0.11 4.25
CA MET A 173 5.01 0.56 3.01
C MET A 173 3.56 0.18 2.69
N LEU A 174 2.81 1.12 2.09
CA LEU A 174 1.45 0.93 1.62
C LEU A 174 1.45 0.83 0.10
N SER A 175 0.74 -0.17 -0.43
CA SER A 175 0.58 -0.37 -1.86
C SER A 175 -0.80 -0.93 -2.19
N VAL A 176 -1.23 -0.75 -3.45
CA VAL A 176 -2.45 -1.35 -3.99
C VAL A 176 -2.09 -2.60 -4.76
N SER A 177 -2.75 -3.72 -4.44
CA SER A 177 -2.59 -4.99 -5.12
C SER A 177 -3.06 -4.89 -6.58
N GLY A 178 -2.15 -5.10 -7.53
CA GLY A 178 -2.50 -5.17 -8.95
C GLY A 178 -3.36 -6.38 -9.35
N ASN A 179 -3.57 -7.34 -8.43
CA ASN A 179 -4.36 -8.55 -8.67
C ASN A 179 -5.85 -8.36 -8.34
N ASP A 180 -6.17 -7.69 -7.22
CA ASP A 180 -7.54 -7.56 -6.71
C ASP A 180 -7.91 -6.14 -6.22
N GLY A 181 -6.98 -5.18 -6.33
CA GLY A 181 -7.19 -3.80 -5.88
C GLY A 181 -7.19 -3.62 -4.37
N SER A 182 -6.91 -4.65 -3.57
CA SER A 182 -6.82 -4.53 -2.11
C SER A 182 -5.64 -3.65 -1.67
N ILE A 183 -5.74 -3.05 -0.48
CA ILE A 183 -4.56 -2.49 0.19
C ILE A 183 -3.73 -3.65 0.73
N PHE A 184 -2.43 -3.65 0.45
CA PHE A 184 -1.46 -4.52 1.13
C PHE A 184 -0.33 -3.69 1.75
N VAL A 185 0.35 -4.31 2.69
CA VAL A 185 1.43 -3.68 3.47
C VAL A 185 2.67 -4.57 3.48
N GLN A 186 3.85 -3.94 3.47
CA GLN A 186 5.14 -4.65 3.50
C GLN A 186 6.11 -4.01 4.50
N GLU A 187 6.65 -4.80 5.42
CA GLU A 187 7.61 -4.35 6.44
C GLU A 187 9.00 -4.06 5.82
N PHE A 188 9.72 -3.07 6.35
CA PHE A 188 11.03 -2.63 5.84
C PHE A 188 11.94 -2.02 6.92
#